data_AF-A0A813TD53-F1
#
_entry.id   AF-A0A813TD53-F1
#
_cell.length_a   1.000
_cell.length_b   1.000
_cell.length_c   1.000
_cell.angle_alpha   90.00
_cell.angle_beta   90.00
_cell.angle_gamma   90.00
#
_symmetry.space_group_name_H-M   'P 1'
#
loop_
_entity.id
_entity.type
_entity.pdbx_description
1 polymer ?
#
loop_
_entity_poly.entity_id
_entity_poly.type
_entity_poly.pdbx_seq_one_letter_code
_entity_poly.pdbx_strand_id
1 'polypeptide(L)'
;MGTGKANVITQTISKYSLFLTWMLVGMLIVGVALASMSTLYIREKSISTATTACPSASTVTSQATTTSQTNSSQTSKQSYVCGNVANYTLWHLFSTNGITITIDTTICNFSSTPLYFTSMAGATYHWVATGYTAIYNAQKNSFTIYAQSADYPNNTLLFALSQTYTWNVNWFGLLN
;
A
#
# COMPACT_ATOMS: atom_id res chain seq x y z
N MET A 1 -15.39 39.77 -58.31
CA MET A 1 -15.83 38.71 -57.37
C MET A 1 -14.63 38.33 -56.49
N GLY A 2 -14.52 38.87 -55.27
CA GLY A 2 -13.31 38.78 -54.45
C GLY A 2 -13.57 38.77 -52.93
N THR A 3 -14.66 38.14 -52.48
CA THR A 3 -15.10 38.17 -51.07
C THR A 3 -14.92 36.85 -50.30
N GLY A 4 -14.39 35.80 -50.93
CA GLY A 4 -14.31 34.47 -50.30
C GLY A 4 -13.12 34.23 -49.35
N LYS A 5 -11.99 34.92 -49.54
CA LYS A 5 -10.75 34.64 -48.76
C LYS A 5 -10.71 35.34 -47.40
N ALA A 6 -11.34 36.51 -47.27
CA ALA A 6 -11.39 37.24 -46.00
C ALA A 6 -12.23 36.49 -44.94
N ASN A 7 -13.34 35.88 -45.35
CA ASN A 7 -14.29 35.22 -44.45
C ASN A 7 -13.71 33.94 -43.78
N VAL A 8 -12.82 33.22 -44.49
CA VAL A 8 -12.15 32.01 -43.96
C VAL A 8 -11.08 32.36 -42.91
N ILE A 9 -10.36 33.47 -43.10
CA ILE A 9 -9.34 33.93 -42.14
C ILE A 9 -10.03 34.44 -40.86
N THR A 10 -11.13 35.20 -40.99
CA THR A 10 -11.90 35.69 -39.84
C THR A 10 -12.53 34.55 -39.01
N GLN A 11 -13.05 33.50 -39.67
CA GLN A 11 -13.58 32.33 -38.95
C GLN A 11 -12.50 31.53 -38.22
N THR A 12 -11.32 31.42 -38.80
CA THR A 12 -10.20 30.70 -38.19
C THR A 12 -9.67 31.43 -36.96
N ILE A 13 -9.52 32.77 -37.01
CA ILE A 13 -9.10 33.60 -35.86
C ILE A 13 -10.13 33.54 -34.72
N SER A 14 -11.43 33.57 -35.05
CA SER A 14 -12.52 33.44 -34.07
C SER A 14 -12.48 32.09 -33.32
N LYS A 15 -12.20 30.99 -34.01
CA LYS A 15 -12.08 29.65 -33.40
C LYS A 15 -10.90 29.54 -32.44
N TYR A 16 -9.74 30.12 -32.78
CA TYR A 16 -8.58 30.15 -31.89
C TYR A 16 -8.81 31.04 -30.66
N SER A 17 -9.49 32.18 -30.82
CA SER A 17 -9.87 33.07 -29.71
C SER A 17 -10.78 32.36 -28.71
N LEU A 18 -11.78 31.60 -29.19
CA LEU A 18 -12.67 30.82 -28.33
C LEU A 18 -11.90 29.70 -27.60
N PHE A 19 -11.02 28.98 -28.30
CA PHE A 19 -10.21 27.91 -27.70
C PHE A 19 -9.27 28.41 -26.59
N LEU A 20 -8.60 29.55 -26.80
CA LEU A 20 -7.76 30.19 -25.79
C LEU A 20 -8.57 30.64 -24.56
N THR A 21 -9.80 31.15 -24.75
CA THR A 21 -10.67 31.50 -23.61
C THR A 21 -11.10 30.26 -22.82
N TRP A 22 -11.42 29.14 -23.47
CA TRP A 22 -11.76 27.88 -22.77
C TRP A 22 -10.56 27.30 -22.01
N MET A 23 -9.35 27.41 -22.55
CA MET A 23 -8.14 26.93 -21.90
C MET A 23 -7.80 27.74 -20.64
N LEU A 24 -7.97 29.07 -20.69
CA LEU A 24 -7.78 29.97 -19.54
C LEU A 24 -8.85 29.75 -18.46
N VAL A 25 -10.12 29.57 -18.84
CA VAL A 25 -11.21 29.24 -17.89
C VAL A 25 -10.95 27.88 -17.23
N GLY A 26 -10.50 26.88 -17.98
CA GLY A 26 -10.11 25.58 -17.44
C GLY A 26 -8.96 25.66 -16.43
N MET A 27 -7.93 26.46 -16.72
CA MET A 27 -6.81 26.69 -15.79
C MET A 27 -7.24 27.44 -14.52
N LEU A 28 -8.19 28.36 -14.61
CA LEU A 28 -8.74 29.07 -13.45
C LEU A 28 -9.51 28.11 -12.51
N ILE A 29 -10.29 27.18 -13.08
CA ILE A 29 -11.06 26.19 -12.30
C ILE A 29 -10.13 25.20 -11.57
N VAL A 30 -9.06 24.74 -12.24
CA VAL A 30 -8.06 23.86 -11.60
C VAL A 30 -7.30 24.59 -10.49
N GLY A 31 -7.00 25.88 -10.66
CA GLY A 31 -6.35 26.71 -9.62
C GLY A 31 -7.20 26.91 -8.37
N VAL A 32 -8.51 27.14 -8.52
CA VAL A 32 -9.44 27.30 -7.38
C VAL A 32 -9.62 26.00 -6.59
N ALA A 33 -9.59 24.83 -7.24
CA ALA A 33 -9.64 23.53 -6.58
C ALA A 33 -8.40 23.24 -5.71
N LEU A 34 -7.22 23.66 -6.16
CA LEU A 34 -5.97 23.49 -5.39
C LEU A 34 -5.87 24.44 -4.18
N ALA A 35 -6.44 25.65 -4.28
CA ALA A 35 -6.51 26.61 -3.16
C ALA A 35 -7.57 26.23 -2.09
N SER A 36 -8.59 25.46 -2.47
CA SER A 36 -9.63 24.98 -1.55
C SER A 36 -9.23 23.68 -0.82
N MET A 37 -8.35 22.85 -1.38
CA MET A 37 -7.77 21.71 -0.65
C MET A 37 -6.76 22.14 0.43
N SER A 38 -6.06 23.27 0.22
CA SER A 38 -5.09 23.78 1.20
C SER A 38 -5.74 24.52 2.37
N THR A 39 -6.98 25.00 2.24
CA THR A 39 -7.74 25.62 3.34
C THR A 39 -8.50 24.60 4.20
N LEU A 40 -8.81 23.41 3.68
CA LEU A 40 -9.40 22.32 4.46
C LEU A 40 -8.36 21.52 5.25
N TYR A 41 -7.09 21.47 4.82
CA TYR A 41 -6.02 20.79 5.56
C TYR A 41 -5.64 21.48 6.89
N ILE A 42 -5.96 22.77 7.09
CA ILE A 42 -5.55 23.51 8.29
C ILE A 42 -6.63 23.53 9.40
N ARG A 43 -7.84 23.01 9.16
CA ARG A 43 -8.99 23.15 10.10
C ARG A 43 -9.40 21.89 10.86
N GLU A 44 -8.47 20.99 11.19
CA GLU A 44 -8.78 19.82 12.04
C GLU A 44 -7.85 19.67 13.27
N LYS A 45 -7.03 20.69 13.57
CA LYS A 45 -6.15 20.69 14.75
C LYS A 45 -6.71 21.49 15.93
N SER A 46 -7.93 21.19 16.39
CA SER A 46 -8.41 21.75 17.68
C SER A 46 -9.36 20.83 18.46
N ILE A 47 -8.76 20.11 19.41
CA ILE A 47 -9.18 19.83 20.80
C ILE A 47 -10.43 18.96 21.05
N SER A 48 -10.20 17.80 21.71
CA SER A 48 -10.90 17.45 22.95
C SER A 48 -10.03 16.56 23.84
N THR A 49 -9.46 17.18 24.86
CA THR A 49 -8.85 16.54 26.03
C THR A 49 -9.96 15.92 26.88
N ALA A 50 -10.02 14.59 26.90
CA ALA A 50 -10.75 13.85 27.93
C ALA A 50 -9.75 12.96 28.67
N THR A 51 -9.21 13.49 29.76
CA THR A 51 -8.52 12.74 30.81
C THR A 51 -9.53 11.88 31.54
N THR A 52 -9.48 10.56 31.32
CA THR A 52 -9.95 9.59 32.30
C THR A 52 -8.77 8.68 32.62
N ALA A 53 -8.26 8.83 33.84
CA ALA A 53 -7.13 8.09 34.36
C ALA A 53 -7.37 6.57 34.30
N CYS A 54 -6.37 5.84 33.83
CA CYS A 54 -6.29 4.39 33.99
C CYS A 54 -5.87 4.09 35.45
N PRO A 55 -6.60 3.27 36.23
CA PRO A 55 -6.11 2.89 37.56
C PRO A 55 -4.84 2.06 37.40
N SER A 56 -3.74 2.58 37.92
CA SER A 56 -2.47 1.87 38.02
C SER A 56 -2.51 0.87 39.18
N ALA A 57 -1.76 -0.22 38.98
CA ALA A 57 -1.32 -1.23 39.94
C ALA A 57 -2.24 -2.43 40.18
N SER A 58 -2.03 -3.46 39.34
CA SER A 58 -1.81 -4.80 39.87
C SER A 58 -0.42 -5.25 39.46
N THR A 59 0.45 -5.43 40.45
CA THR A 59 1.80 -5.93 40.32
C THR A 59 1.75 -7.36 39.78
N VAL A 60 1.97 -7.54 38.49
CA VAL A 60 2.39 -8.84 37.93
C VAL A 60 3.84 -8.66 37.50
N THR A 61 4.74 -9.13 38.35
CA THR A 61 6.14 -9.35 38.01
C THR A 61 6.21 -10.43 36.95
N SER A 62 6.23 -10.06 35.66
CA SER A 62 6.76 -10.91 34.60
C SER A 62 8.13 -10.36 34.22
N GLN A 63 9.14 -11.15 34.58
CA GLN A 63 10.53 -10.88 34.26
C GLN A 63 10.69 -10.65 32.75
N ALA A 64 11.14 -9.45 32.38
CA ALA A 64 11.79 -9.23 31.10
C ALA A 64 13.10 -10.03 31.13
N THR A 65 13.09 -11.23 30.58
CA THR A 65 14.32 -11.95 30.27
C THR A 65 14.95 -11.26 29.05
N THR A 66 15.84 -10.31 29.32
CA THR A 66 16.81 -9.82 28.35
C THR A 66 17.80 -10.95 28.06
N THR A 67 17.49 -11.79 27.08
CA THR A 67 18.49 -12.70 26.51
C THR A 67 19.24 -11.94 25.42
N SER A 68 20.35 -11.31 25.82
CA SER A 68 21.40 -10.91 24.89
C SER A 68 21.77 -12.12 24.03
N GLN A 69 21.41 -12.10 22.75
CA GLN A 69 21.91 -13.10 21.82
C GLN A 69 23.37 -12.75 21.51
N THR A 70 24.26 -13.33 22.32
CA THR A 70 25.69 -13.45 22.07
C THR A 70 25.96 -14.11 20.73
N ASN A 71 26.90 -13.54 19.98
CA ASN A 71 27.62 -14.21 18.90
C ASN A 71 27.95 -15.66 19.30
N SER A 72 27.41 -16.62 18.57
CA SER A 72 27.77 -18.03 18.69
C SER A 72 27.92 -18.61 17.29
N SER A 73 29.17 -18.92 16.98
CA SER A 73 29.77 -19.62 15.84
C SER A 73 28.84 -20.31 14.85
N GLN A 74 29.11 -20.04 13.57
CA GLN A 74 28.50 -20.71 12.43
C GLN A 74 28.71 -22.23 12.47
N THR A 75 27.64 -22.92 12.83
CA THR A 75 27.30 -24.28 12.38
C THR A 75 25.79 -24.24 12.13
N SER A 76 25.35 -24.48 10.89
CA SER A 76 23.98 -24.27 10.35
C SER A 76 22.85 -24.25 11.39
N LYS A 77 22.49 -23.05 11.86
CA LYS A 77 21.50 -22.86 12.92
C LYS A 77 20.11 -22.86 12.30
N GLN A 78 19.40 -23.98 12.44
CA GLN A 78 18.00 -24.09 12.07
C GLN A 78 17.18 -23.08 12.88
N SER A 79 16.51 -22.15 12.20
CA SER A 79 15.70 -21.12 12.85
C SER A 79 14.29 -21.65 13.11
N TYR A 80 13.91 -21.76 14.39
CA TYR A 80 12.55 -22.15 14.78
C TYR A 80 11.52 -21.05 14.52
N VAL A 81 11.95 -19.79 14.63
CA VAL A 81 11.16 -18.61 14.27
C VAL A 81 12.02 -17.73 13.40
N CYS A 82 11.48 -17.31 12.26
CA CYS A 82 12.14 -16.37 11.37
C CYS A 82 11.10 -15.60 10.58
N GLY A 83 11.34 -14.32 10.32
CA GLY A 83 10.40 -13.47 9.61
C GLY A 83 11.11 -12.33 8.91
N ASN A 84 10.42 -11.72 7.95
CA ASN A 84 10.90 -10.58 7.19
C ASN A 84 9.71 -9.82 6.59
N VAL A 85 10.00 -8.82 5.75
CA VAL A 85 9.03 -8.04 5.01
C VAL A 85 9.21 -8.33 3.52
N ALA A 86 8.15 -8.79 2.86
CA ALA A 86 8.10 -8.89 1.42
C ALA A 86 7.73 -7.53 0.83
N ASN A 87 8.56 -7.05 -0.09
CA ASN A 87 8.43 -5.73 -0.69
C ASN A 87 7.19 -5.66 -1.61
N TYR A 88 6.47 -4.55 -1.56
CA TYR A 88 5.30 -4.28 -2.41
C TYR A 88 5.58 -4.41 -3.93
N THR A 89 6.83 -4.26 -4.38
CA THR A 89 7.19 -4.43 -5.79
C THR A 89 7.05 -5.87 -6.29
N LEU A 90 6.92 -6.84 -5.38
CA LEU A 90 6.74 -8.26 -5.70
C LEU A 90 5.27 -8.63 -5.97
N TRP A 91 4.34 -7.69 -5.84
CA TRP A 91 2.97 -7.92 -6.29
C TRP A 91 2.94 -8.07 -7.82
N HIS A 92 2.05 -8.93 -8.29
CA HIS A 92 1.77 -9.15 -9.71
C HIS A 92 0.27 -9.29 -9.93
N LEU A 93 -0.21 -8.98 -11.13
CA LEU A 93 -1.61 -9.17 -11.50
C LEU A 93 -1.98 -10.66 -11.47
N PHE A 94 -3.15 -10.98 -10.93
CA PHE A 94 -3.66 -12.35 -10.86
C PHE A 94 -5.16 -12.42 -11.12
N SER A 95 -5.59 -13.24 -12.09
CA SER A 95 -7.01 -13.31 -12.49
C SER A 95 -7.56 -11.92 -12.87
N THR A 96 -8.87 -11.78 -13.03
CA THR A 96 -9.54 -10.51 -13.37
C THR A 96 -9.60 -9.55 -12.18
N ASN A 97 -9.63 -10.08 -10.95
CA ASN A 97 -10.02 -9.33 -9.74
C ASN A 97 -8.99 -9.39 -8.61
N GLY A 98 -7.83 -10.01 -8.83
CA GLY A 98 -6.85 -10.25 -7.78
C GLY A 98 -5.44 -9.81 -8.14
N ILE A 99 -4.60 -9.82 -7.12
CA ILE A 99 -3.15 -9.70 -7.24
C ILE A 99 -2.52 -10.82 -6.41
N THR A 100 -1.29 -11.19 -6.74
CA THR A 100 -0.55 -12.25 -6.08
C THR A 100 0.87 -11.82 -5.77
N ILE A 101 1.44 -12.38 -4.71
CA ILE A 101 2.84 -12.24 -4.34
C ILE A 101 3.34 -13.60 -3.86
N THR A 102 4.50 -14.01 -4.37
CA THR A 102 5.24 -15.17 -3.88
C THR A 102 6.37 -14.65 -3.01
N ILE A 103 6.40 -15.11 -1.77
CA ILE A 103 7.35 -14.68 -0.75
C ILE A 103 8.43 -15.75 -0.65
N ASP A 104 9.69 -15.34 -0.89
CA ASP A 104 10.87 -16.17 -0.69
C ASP A 104 11.29 -16.15 0.79
N THR A 105 11.42 -17.34 1.38
CA THR A 105 11.77 -17.56 2.79
C THR A 105 13.12 -18.26 2.96
N THR A 106 13.90 -18.42 1.88
CA THR A 106 15.23 -19.08 1.87
C THR A 106 16.19 -18.51 2.92
N ILE A 107 16.11 -17.21 3.21
CA ILE A 107 16.90 -16.53 4.26
C ILE A 107 16.78 -17.20 5.64
N CYS A 108 15.67 -17.89 5.92
CA CYS A 108 15.39 -18.53 7.20
C CYS A 108 15.96 -19.94 7.31
N ASN A 109 16.37 -20.57 6.20
CA ASN A 109 16.94 -21.91 6.17
C ASN A 109 16.10 -22.95 6.95
N PHE A 110 14.78 -22.96 6.77
CA PHE A 110 13.90 -23.95 7.40
C PHE A 110 14.21 -25.36 6.89
N SER A 111 14.20 -26.35 7.79
CA SER A 111 14.46 -27.76 7.43
C SER A 111 13.23 -28.45 6.82
N SER A 112 12.03 -28.02 7.21
CA SER A 112 10.73 -28.46 6.70
C SER A 112 9.82 -27.25 6.46
N THR A 113 8.61 -27.47 5.95
CA THR A 113 7.64 -26.38 5.75
C THR A 113 7.14 -25.86 7.09
N PRO A 114 7.40 -24.59 7.46
CA PRO A 114 6.90 -24.01 8.70
C PRO A 114 5.43 -23.58 8.57
N LEU A 115 4.82 -23.23 9.71
CA LEU A 115 3.56 -22.51 9.73
C LEU A 115 3.83 -21.03 9.47
N TYR A 116 3.29 -20.50 8.36
CA TYR A 116 3.43 -19.09 8.01
C TYR A 116 2.27 -18.25 8.52
N PHE A 117 2.60 -17.04 8.93
CA PHE A 117 1.66 -16.00 9.33
C PHE A 117 2.03 -14.72 8.61
N THR A 118 1.02 -13.97 8.16
CA THR A 118 1.22 -12.72 7.43
C THR A 118 0.38 -11.59 8.01
N SER A 119 0.87 -10.37 7.82
CA SER A 119 0.11 -9.14 7.96
C SER A 119 0.49 -8.17 6.84
N MET A 120 -0.37 -7.21 6.54
CA MET A 120 -0.11 -6.20 5.51
C MET A 120 0.22 -4.86 6.16
N ALA A 121 1.19 -4.15 5.60
CA ALA A 121 1.55 -2.79 6.00
C ALA A 121 1.72 -1.91 4.78
N GLY A 122 1.36 -0.64 4.89
CA GLY A 122 1.49 0.34 3.81
C GLY A 122 1.05 1.71 4.28
N ALA A 123 1.16 2.71 3.40
CA ALA A 123 0.84 4.09 3.74
C ALA A 123 -0.64 4.28 4.09
N THR A 124 -1.55 3.68 3.30
CA THR A 124 -3.01 3.76 3.49
C THR A 124 -3.72 2.72 2.62
N TYR A 125 -5.05 2.62 2.73
CA TYR A 125 -5.98 1.78 1.97
C TYR A 125 -5.74 0.26 1.97
N HIS A 126 -4.74 -0.24 2.68
CA HIS A 126 -4.44 -1.68 2.72
C HIS A 126 -5.55 -2.52 3.39
N TRP A 127 -6.42 -1.90 4.20
CA TRP A 127 -7.57 -2.58 4.81
C TRP A 127 -8.60 -3.11 3.80
N VAL A 128 -8.61 -2.58 2.58
CA VAL A 128 -9.54 -3.02 1.51
C VAL A 128 -9.13 -4.36 0.91
N ALA A 129 -7.89 -4.78 1.11
CA ALA A 129 -7.38 -6.04 0.64
C ALA A 129 -7.90 -7.17 1.52
N THR A 130 -8.31 -8.26 0.90
CA THR A 130 -8.80 -9.48 1.56
C THR A 130 -8.05 -10.69 0.99
N GLY A 131 -7.94 -11.76 1.76
CA GLY A 131 -7.23 -12.98 1.34
C GLY A 131 -5.71 -12.97 1.56
N TYR A 132 -5.10 -11.83 1.90
CA TYR A 132 -3.65 -11.71 2.11
C TYR A 132 -3.10 -12.53 3.31
N THR A 133 -3.98 -13.06 4.16
CA THR A 133 -3.66 -13.98 5.26
C THR A 133 -3.83 -15.46 4.90
N ALA A 134 -4.39 -15.76 3.72
CA ALA A 134 -4.53 -17.12 3.22
C ALA A 134 -3.21 -17.55 2.55
N ILE A 135 -2.54 -18.52 3.16
CA ILE A 135 -1.26 -19.06 2.70
C ILE A 135 -1.51 -20.21 1.72
N TYR A 136 -0.97 -20.09 0.50
CA TYR A 136 -1.03 -21.10 -0.56
C TYR A 136 0.36 -21.64 -0.85
N ASN A 137 0.42 -22.89 -1.32
CA ASN A 137 1.65 -23.55 -1.78
C ASN A 137 2.81 -23.41 -0.78
N ALA A 138 2.53 -23.56 0.51
CA ALA A 138 3.55 -23.41 1.55
C ALA A 138 4.67 -24.47 1.37
N GLN A 139 5.89 -23.97 1.25
CA GLN A 139 7.12 -24.75 1.17
C GLN A 139 8.13 -24.21 2.19
N LYS A 140 9.20 -24.97 2.45
CA LYS A 140 10.29 -24.53 3.35
C LYS A 140 11.01 -23.26 2.91
N ASN A 141 10.93 -22.92 1.63
CA ASN A 141 11.66 -21.81 1.01
C ASN A 141 10.75 -20.76 0.35
N SER A 142 9.44 -20.99 0.29
CA SER A 142 8.51 -20.01 -0.25
C SER A 142 7.07 -20.30 0.14
N PHE A 143 6.21 -19.30 -0.04
CA PHE A 143 4.76 -19.47 -0.07
C PHE A 143 4.14 -18.36 -0.93
N THR A 144 2.89 -18.54 -1.34
CA THR A 144 2.15 -17.56 -2.14
C THR A 144 0.94 -17.08 -1.38
N ILE A 145 0.61 -15.79 -1.53
CA ILE A 145 -0.68 -15.24 -1.10
C ILE A 145 -1.38 -14.58 -2.27
N TYR A 146 -2.69 -14.47 -2.16
CA TYR A 146 -3.54 -13.75 -3.10
C TYR A 146 -4.28 -12.67 -2.35
N ALA A 147 -4.42 -11.51 -2.98
CA ALA A 147 -5.25 -10.44 -2.45
C ALA A 147 -6.30 -10.03 -3.49
N GLN A 148 -7.50 -9.77 -3.02
CA GLN A 148 -8.61 -9.21 -3.80
C GLN A 148 -9.32 -8.14 -2.97
N SER A 149 -10.17 -7.34 -3.59
CA SER A 149 -10.98 -6.34 -2.89
C SER A 149 -12.40 -6.30 -3.44
N ALA A 150 -13.37 -6.15 -2.55
CA ALA A 150 -14.76 -5.89 -2.95
C ALA A 150 -14.94 -4.44 -3.47
N ASP A 151 -14.17 -3.48 -2.92
CA ASP A 151 -14.20 -2.07 -3.32
C ASP A 151 -13.50 -1.84 -4.66
N TYR A 152 -12.50 -2.67 -4.97
CA TYR A 152 -11.72 -2.62 -6.20
C TYR A 152 -11.74 -3.97 -6.92
N PRO A 153 -12.84 -4.31 -7.61
CA PRO A 153 -12.99 -5.61 -8.27
C PRO A 153 -12.09 -5.79 -9.50
N ASN A 154 -11.37 -4.75 -9.93
CA ASN A 154 -10.45 -4.82 -11.06
C ASN A 154 -9.00 -4.98 -10.56
N ASN A 155 -8.30 -6.01 -11.06
CA ASN A 155 -6.92 -6.32 -10.68
C ASN A 155 -5.92 -5.17 -10.93
N THR A 156 -6.12 -4.38 -11.97
CA THR A 156 -5.18 -3.35 -12.44
C THR A 156 -5.21 -2.16 -11.51
N LEU A 157 -6.42 -1.75 -11.08
CA LEU A 157 -6.57 -0.72 -10.07
C LEU A 157 -6.05 -1.20 -8.72
N LEU A 158 -6.39 -2.42 -8.28
CA LEU A 158 -5.89 -2.98 -7.03
C LEU A 158 -4.36 -3.05 -7.00
N PHE A 159 -3.74 -3.47 -8.10
CA PHE A 159 -2.29 -3.48 -8.27
C PHE A 159 -1.70 -2.07 -8.21
N ALA A 160 -2.29 -1.09 -8.90
CA ALA A 160 -1.82 0.29 -8.86
C ALA A 160 -1.85 0.87 -7.42
N LEU A 161 -2.87 0.54 -6.64
CA LEU A 161 -2.97 0.93 -5.22
C LEU A 161 -1.87 0.27 -4.39
N SER A 162 -1.58 -1.02 -4.62
CA SER A 162 -0.52 -1.73 -3.89
C SER A 162 0.86 -1.12 -4.16
N GLN A 163 1.10 -0.63 -5.37
CA GLN A 163 2.32 0.08 -5.72
C GLN A 163 2.36 1.50 -5.15
N THR A 164 1.28 2.26 -5.28
CA THR A 164 1.20 3.67 -4.87
C THR A 164 1.31 3.84 -3.36
N TYR A 165 0.68 2.93 -2.60
CA TYR A 165 0.65 2.98 -1.14
C TYR A 165 1.60 1.98 -0.47
N THR A 166 2.52 1.42 -1.27
CA THR A 166 3.60 0.54 -0.82
C THR A 166 3.11 -0.58 0.10
N TRP A 167 2.16 -1.39 -0.38
CA TRP A 167 1.59 -2.50 0.38
C TRP A 167 2.59 -3.63 0.52
N ASN A 168 3.39 -3.58 1.57
CA ASN A 168 4.32 -4.63 1.97
C ASN A 168 3.59 -5.73 2.75
N VAL A 169 4.16 -6.92 2.76
CA VAL A 169 3.65 -8.05 3.54
C VAL A 169 4.67 -8.43 4.59
N ASN A 170 4.35 -8.18 5.85
CA ASN A 170 5.14 -8.70 6.96
C ASN A 170 4.80 -10.18 7.13
N TRP A 171 5.81 -11.01 7.38
CA TRP A 171 5.59 -12.43 7.57
C TRP A 171 6.55 -13.01 8.59
N PHE A 172 6.12 -14.11 9.22
CA PHE A 172 7.02 -14.99 9.96
C PHE A 172 6.59 -16.44 9.78
N GLY A 173 7.57 -17.34 9.84
CA GLY A 173 7.41 -18.79 9.88
C GLY A 173 7.76 -19.32 11.27
N LEU A 174 6.93 -20.23 11.78
CA LEU A 174 7.15 -21.00 12.99
C LEU A 174 7.32 -22.48 12.62
N LEU A 175 8.49 -23.04 12.92
CA LEU A 175 8.78 -24.45 12.72
C LEU A 175 8.26 -25.25 13.93
N ASN A 176 7.47 -26.29 13.66
CA ASN A 176 6.92 -27.22 14.66
C ASN A 176 7.70 -28.54 14.65
#